data_AF-A0A7C2TKM3-F1
#
_entry.id   AF-A0A7C2TKM3-F1
#
_cell.length_a   1.000
_cell.length_b   1.000
_cell.length_c   1.000
_cell.angle_alpha   90.00
_cell.angle_beta   90.00
_cell.angle_gamma   90.00
#
_symmetry.space_group_name_H-M   'P 1'
#
loop_
_entity.id
_entity.type
_entity.pdbx_description
1 polymer ?
#
loop_
_entity_poly.entity_id
_entity_poly.type
_entity_poly.pdbx_seq_one_letter_code
_entity_poly.pdbx_strand_id
1 'polypeptide(L)'
;LEVGQSCGIIRQCLDGMPAGEVTAEPKIAKLLAICKKASGEAIGRVEAPRGECFHYVRMEAQEAPHSWKVKASSYSNLMSWIPMLRGEQIADIPIIVASIDPCLSCTDRVAVIRGERRDILSKEELHRLSVEATRRLQA
;
A
#
# COMPACT_ATOMS: atom_id res chain seq x y z
N LEU A 1 -14.89 -11.62 14.23
CA LEU A 1 -14.66 -11.09 15.59
C LEU A 1 -14.19 -9.64 15.57
N GLU A 2 -13.26 -9.29 14.68
CA GLU A 2 -12.69 -7.93 14.59
C GLU A 2 -13.72 -6.83 14.31
N VAL A 3 -14.70 -7.05 13.43
CA VAL A 3 -15.75 -6.04 13.13
C VAL A 3 -16.46 -5.55 14.40
N GLY A 4 -16.84 -6.47 15.29
CA GLY A 4 -17.50 -6.11 16.55
C GLY A 4 -16.58 -5.31 17.48
N GLN A 5 -15.28 -5.65 17.51
CA GLN A 5 -14.27 -4.90 18.27
C GLN A 5 -14.03 -3.51 17.67
N SER A 6 -13.95 -3.39 16.35
CA SER A 6 -13.84 -2.10 15.66
C SER A 6 -15.02 -1.19 16.00
N CYS A 7 -16.26 -1.72 15.99
CA CYS A 7 -17.43 -0.96 16.43
C CYS A 7 -17.34 -0.53 17.90
N GLY A 8 -16.80 -1.38 18.78
CA GLY A 8 -16.57 -1.05 20.19
C GLY A 8 -15.58 0.10 20.36
N ILE A 9 -14.44 0.02 19.67
CA ILE A 9 -13.40 1.06 19.69
C ILE A 9 -13.94 2.39 19.16
N ILE A 10 -14.74 2.37 18.07
CA ILE A 10 -15.38 3.58 17.54
C ILE A 10 -16.24 4.26 18.60
N ARG A 11 -17.06 3.50 19.34
CA ARG A 11 -17.90 4.06 20.42
C ARG A 11 -17.03 4.66 21.53
N GLN A 12 -15.98 3.96 21.96
CA GLN A 12 -15.05 4.46 22.96
C GLN A 12 -14.37 5.76 22.52
N CYS A 13 -13.94 5.85 21.26
CA CYS A 13 -13.35 7.07 20.71
C CYS A 13 -14.34 8.23 20.68
N LEU A 14 -15.62 7.98 20.35
CA LEU A 14 -16.66 9.01 20.36
C LEU A 14 -16.96 9.53 21.77
N ASP A 15 -17.06 8.63 22.75
CA ASP A 15 -17.34 8.99 24.15
C ASP A 15 -16.16 9.76 24.78
N GLY A 16 -14.93 9.45 24.38
CA GLY A 16 -13.69 10.04 24.90
C GLY A 16 -13.06 11.14 24.05
N MET A 17 -13.76 11.65 23.02
CA MET A 17 -13.17 12.57 22.05
C MET A 17 -12.89 13.94 22.68
N PRO A 18 -11.62 14.40 22.73
CA PRO A 18 -11.30 15.73 23.25
C PRO A 18 -11.77 16.82 22.28
N ALA A 19 -12.16 17.97 22.83
CA ALA A 19 -12.39 19.17 22.04
C ALA A 19 -11.05 19.80 21.61
N GLY A 20 -11.03 20.45 20.44
CA GLY A 20 -9.85 21.15 19.94
C GLY A 20 -9.74 21.12 18.42
N GLU A 21 -8.63 21.66 17.92
CA GLU A 21 -8.30 21.62 16.50
C GLU A 21 -7.90 20.20 16.07
N VAL A 22 -8.45 19.73 14.95
CA VAL A 22 -8.17 18.40 14.39
C VAL A 22 -6.90 18.40 13.54
N THR A 23 -6.54 19.56 12.98
CA THR A 23 -5.39 19.70 12.07
C THR A 23 -4.19 20.27 12.79
N ALA A 24 -3.01 19.70 12.52
CA ALA A 24 -1.76 20.24 13.04
C ALA A 24 -1.41 21.63 12.46
N GLU A 25 -1.90 21.93 11.24
CA GLU A 25 -1.77 23.25 10.62
C GLU A 25 -3.03 23.52 9.75
N PRO A 26 -3.85 24.53 10.09
CA PRO A 26 -5.09 24.82 9.36
C PRO A 26 -4.84 25.41 7.97
N LYS A 27 -3.68 26.06 7.73
CA LYS A 27 -3.35 26.62 6.43
C LYS A 27 -2.63 25.59 5.57
N ILE A 28 -3.33 25.01 4.59
CA ILE A 28 -2.79 24.03 3.63
C ILE A 28 -1.48 24.53 3.00
N ALA A 29 -1.40 25.80 2.60
CA ALA A 29 -0.18 26.36 2.00
C ALA A 29 1.03 26.31 2.95
N LYS A 30 0.82 26.49 4.25
CA LYS A 30 1.87 26.38 5.26
C LYS A 30 2.25 24.93 5.52
N LEU A 31 1.29 24.01 5.56
CA LEU A 31 1.54 22.56 5.66
C LEU A 31 2.39 22.07 4.47
N LEU A 32 2.02 22.44 3.24
CA LEU A 32 2.78 22.10 2.04
C LEU A 32 4.20 22.69 2.06
N ALA A 33 4.36 23.92 2.53
CA ALA A 33 5.67 24.53 2.70
C ALA A 33 6.54 23.80 3.75
N ILE A 34 5.94 23.25 4.80
CA ILE A 34 6.64 22.39 5.78
C ILE A 34 7.08 21.09 5.09
N CYS A 35 6.17 20.41 4.38
CA CYS A 35 6.50 19.19 3.65
C CYS A 35 7.61 19.41 2.62
N LYS A 36 7.55 20.50 1.85
CA LYS A 36 8.57 20.86 0.85
C LYS A 36 9.95 21.06 1.46
N LYS A 37 10.03 21.60 2.68
CA LYS A 37 11.31 21.83 3.38
C LYS A 37 11.81 20.60 4.13
N ALA A 38 11.02 19.52 4.20
CA ALA A 38 11.40 18.32 4.91
C ALA A 38 12.58 17.62 4.22
N SER A 39 13.46 17.04 5.02
CA SER A 39 14.57 16.21 4.55
C SER A 39 14.72 14.98 5.46
N GLY A 40 15.25 13.90 4.91
CA GLY A 40 15.46 12.64 5.64
C GLY A 40 14.49 11.53 5.25
N GLU A 41 14.49 10.47 6.04
CA GLU A 41 13.77 9.23 5.76
C GLU A 41 12.84 8.87 6.92
N ALA A 42 11.66 8.36 6.61
CA ALA A 42 10.67 7.96 7.60
C ALA A 42 9.88 6.72 7.15
N ILE A 43 9.36 6.01 8.15
CA ILE A 43 8.51 4.83 7.96
C ILE A 43 7.18 5.09 8.68
N GLY A 44 6.08 4.88 7.97
CA GLY A 44 4.74 4.77 8.52
C GLY A 44 4.24 3.34 8.40
N ARG A 45 3.70 2.80 9.50
CA ARG A 45 3.07 1.48 9.54
C ARG A 45 1.68 1.61 10.14
N VAL A 46 0.73 0.90 9.55
CA VAL A 46 -0.64 0.83 10.05
C VAL A 46 -1.18 -0.58 9.84
N GLU A 47 -2.01 -1.04 10.78
CA GLU A 47 -2.76 -2.27 10.62
C GLU A 47 -3.99 -1.98 9.74
N ALA A 48 -3.91 -2.34 8.46
CA ALA A 48 -5.06 -2.31 7.58
C ALA A 48 -5.93 -3.56 7.82
N PRO A 49 -7.19 -3.61 7.34
CA PRO A 49 -8.08 -4.76 7.57
C PRO A 49 -7.56 -6.13 7.08
N ARG A 50 -6.52 -6.12 6.23
CA ARG A 50 -5.90 -7.31 5.63
C ARG A 50 -4.51 -7.60 6.20
N GLY A 51 -4.07 -6.83 7.20
CA GLY A 51 -2.73 -6.90 7.79
C GLY A 51 -1.91 -5.61 7.64
N GLU A 52 -0.60 -5.72 7.82
CA GLU A 52 0.35 -4.61 7.78
C GLU A 52 0.36 -3.85 6.44
N CYS A 53 0.10 -2.54 6.51
CA CYS A 53 0.39 -1.59 5.45
C CYS A 53 1.61 -0.74 5.83
N PHE A 54 2.62 -0.74 4.96
CA PHE A 54 3.92 -0.10 5.19
C PHE A 54 4.19 0.97 4.14
N HIS A 55 4.60 2.15 4.60
CA HIS A 55 4.99 3.28 3.78
C HIS A 55 6.41 3.72 4.19
N TYR A 56 7.34 3.72 3.25
CA TYR A 56 8.64 4.35 3.38
C TYR A 56 8.68 5.60 2.52
N VAL A 57 9.12 6.72 3.11
CA VAL A 57 9.20 8.02 2.44
C VAL A 57 10.57 8.63 2.68
N ARG A 58 11.19 9.13 1.61
CA ARG A 58 12.41 9.94 1.65
C ARG A 58 12.15 11.31 1.05
N MET A 59 12.58 12.34 1.76
CA MET A 59 12.45 13.74 1.37
C MET A 59 13.84 14.37 1.22
N GLU A 60 13.98 15.27 0.25
CA GLU A 60 15.24 15.99 -0.04
C GLU A 60 15.00 17.48 -0.26
N ALA A 61 14.14 18.10 0.55
CA ALA A 61 13.76 19.51 0.46
C ALA A 61 13.24 19.93 -0.95
N GLN A 62 12.44 19.05 -1.57
CA GLN A 62 11.86 19.23 -2.91
C GLN A 62 10.32 19.23 -2.84
N GLU A 63 9.66 19.65 -3.93
CA GLU A 63 8.19 19.68 -4.04
C GLU A 63 7.53 18.30 -3.89
N ALA A 64 8.22 17.25 -4.34
CA ALA A 64 7.75 15.88 -4.27
C ALA A 64 8.71 15.03 -3.43
N PRO A 65 8.23 13.92 -2.82
CA PRO A 65 9.10 12.93 -2.21
C PRO A 65 10.15 12.44 -3.21
N HIS A 66 11.40 12.37 -2.79
CA HIS A 66 12.47 11.77 -3.59
C HIS A 66 12.16 10.29 -3.86
N SER A 67 11.72 9.56 -2.83
CA SER A 67 11.19 8.21 -2.99
C SER A 67 10.03 7.96 -2.04
N TRP A 68 9.02 7.24 -2.54
CA TRP A 68 7.90 6.76 -1.75
C TRP A 68 7.62 5.30 -2.11
N LYS A 69 7.99 4.39 -1.22
CA LYS A 69 7.68 2.97 -1.35
C LYS A 69 6.47 2.64 -0.50
N VAL A 70 5.46 2.05 -1.11
CA VAL A 70 4.30 1.48 -0.42
C VAL A 70 4.33 -0.02 -0.58
N LYS A 71 4.08 -0.73 0.51
CA LYS A 71 3.79 -2.16 0.56
C LYS A 71 2.45 -2.34 1.26
N ALA A 72 1.42 -2.65 0.47
CA ALA A 72 0.13 -3.02 1.01
C ALA A 72 0.17 -4.44 1.61
N SER A 73 -0.74 -4.72 2.53
CA SER A 73 -0.86 -6.03 3.19
C SER A 73 -1.12 -7.16 2.23
N SER A 74 -2.00 -6.95 1.25
CA SER A 74 -2.30 -7.95 0.22
C SER A 74 -1.06 -8.45 -0.51
N TYR A 75 -0.05 -7.61 -0.75
CA TYR A 75 1.18 -8.00 -1.45
C TYR A 75 1.91 -9.15 -0.71
N SER A 76 1.96 -9.12 0.62
CA SER A 76 2.54 -10.22 1.39
C SER A 76 1.62 -11.43 1.43
N ASN A 77 0.31 -11.22 1.56
CA ASN A 77 -0.65 -12.31 1.69
C ASN A 77 -0.78 -13.14 0.40
N LEU A 78 -0.60 -12.54 -0.79
CA LEU A 78 -0.69 -13.25 -2.06
C LEU A 78 0.22 -14.49 -2.15
N MET A 79 1.40 -14.43 -1.52
CA MET A 79 2.35 -15.55 -1.55
C MET A 79 1.82 -16.80 -0.82
N SER A 80 0.82 -16.66 0.06
CA SER A 80 0.16 -17.78 0.73
C SER A 80 -0.69 -18.64 -0.21
N TRP A 81 -1.11 -18.12 -1.37
CA TRP A 81 -1.87 -18.91 -2.34
C TRP A 81 -1.12 -20.11 -2.88
N ILE A 82 0.22 -20.02 -3.01
CA ILE A 82 1.02 -21.12 -3.54
C ILE A 82 0.84 -22.40 -2.70
N PRO A 83 1.05 -22.39 -1.37
CA PRO A 83 0.77 -23.57 -0.56
C PRO A 83 -0.73 -23.85 -0.40
N MET A 84 -1.58 -22.82 -0.32
CA MET A 84 -3.03 -23.03 -0.13
C MET A 84 -3.73 -23.70 -1.31
N LEU A 85 -3.24 -23.54 -2.54
CA LEU A 85 -3.84 -24.11 -3.75
C LEU A 85 -3.28 -25.50 -4.09
N ARG A 86 -2.22 -25.97 -3.42
CA ARG A 86 -1.60 -27.26 -3.75
C ARG A 86 -2.47 -28.42 -3.29
N GLY A 87 -2.85 -29.28 -4.23
CA GLY A 87 -3.63 -30.49 -3.95
C GLY A 87 -5.14 -30.27 -3.91
N GLU A 88 -5.60 -29.04 -4.07
CA GLU A 88 -7.02 -28.66 -4.08
C GLU A 88 -7.64 -28.78 -5.48
N GLN A 89 -8.98 -28.76 -5.55
CA GLN A 89 -9.68 -28.81 -6.82
C GLN A 89 -9.76 -27.43 -7.49
N ILE A 90 -9.94 -27.40 -8.81
CA ILE A 90 -10.14 -26.15 -9.56
C ILE A 90 -11.36 -25.37 -9.02
N ALA A 91 -12.39 -26.10 -8.56
CA ALA A 91 -13.59 -25.50 -7.97
C ALA A 91 -13.32 -24.76 -6.65
N ASP A 92 -12.23 -25.08 -5.94
CA ASP A 92 -11.88 -24.47 -4.65
C ASP A 92 -11.08 -23.17 -4.80
N ILE A 93 -10.55 -22.90 -6.00
CA ILE A 93 -9.74 -21.71 -6.27
C ILE A 93 -10.44 -20.42 -5.82
N PRO A 94 -11.73 -20.16 -6.16
CA PRO A 94 -12.37 -18.91 -5.79
C PRO A 94 -12.48 -18.70 -4.28
N ILE A 95 -12.79 -19.75 -3.52
CA ILE A 95 -12.96 -19.64 -2.06
C ILE A 95 -11.61 -19.49 -1.35
N ILE A 96 -10.58 -20.21 -1.81
CA ILE A 96 -9.21 -20.07 -1.31
C ILE A 96 -8.68 -18.66 -1.57
N VAL A 97 -8.87 -18.17 -2.80
CA VAL A 97 -8.46 -16.81 -3.19
C VAL A 97 -9.20 -15.76 -2.36
N ALA A 98 -10.52 -15.88 -2.19
CA ALA A 98 -11.32 -14.93 -1.42
C ALA A 98 -11.00 -14.93 0.08
N SER A 99 -10.51 -16.04 0.63
CA SER A 99 -10.23 -16.17 2.07
C SER A 99 -9.20 -15.17 2.62
N ILE A 100 -8.30 -14.66 1.76
CA ILE A 100 -7.31 -13.65 2.14
C ILE A 100 -7.73 -12.21 1.79
N ASP A 101 -8.96 -12.05 1.26
CA ASP A 101 -9.53 -10.78 0.81
C ASP A 101 -8.55 -9.96 -0.06
N PRO A 102 -8.17 -10.46 -1.25
CA PRO A 102 -7.14 -9.83 -2.05
C PRO A 102 -7.61 -8.49 -2.64
N CYS A 103 -6.82 -7.44 -2.40
CA CYS A 103 -6.97 -6.17 -3.09
C CYS A 103 -5.98 -6.10 -4.26
N LEU A 104 -6.42 -6.40 -5.49
CA LEU A 104 -5.56 -6.34 -6.68
C LEU A 104 -5.03 -4.93 -6.94
N SER A 105 -5.85 -3.89 -6.75
CA SER A 105 -5.43 -2.49 -6.86
C SER A 105 -4.31 -2.11 -5.88
N CYS A 106 -4.23 -2.80 -4.74
CA CYS A 106 -3.18 -2.59 -3.74
C CYS A 106 -1.83 -3.16 -4.19
N THR A 107 -1.86 -4.08 -5.17
CA THR A 107 -0.68 -4.70 -5.79
C THR A 107 -0.31 -4.08 -7.12
N ASP A 108 -1.15 -3.17 -7.63
CA ASP A 108 -1.04 -2.60 -8.96
C ASP A 108 -0.21 -1.32 -8.93
N ARG A 109 1.13 -1.39 -9.06
CA ARG A 109 1.98 -0.18 -9.17
C ARG A 109 3.28 -0.40 -9.92
N VAL A 110 3.51 0.38 -10.99
CA VAL A 110 4.77 1.11 -11.20
C VAL A 110 4.51 2.45 -11.93
N ALA A 111 4.82 3.57 -11.27
CA ALA A 111 5.18 4.82 -11.94
C ALA A 111 6.67 5.08 -11.65
N VAL A 112 7.50 5.17 -12.68
CA VAL A 112 8.93 5.45 -12.56
C VAL A 112 9.14 6.93 -12.84
N ILE A 113 9.70 7.66 -11.87
CA ILE A 113 10.12 9.05 -12.06
C ILE A 113 11.66 9.08 -12.02
N ARG A 114 12.29 9.42 -13.15
CA ARG A 114 13.74 9.61 -13.30
C ARG A 114 14.02 11.03 -13.78
N GLY A 115 14.39 11.92 -12.87
CA GLY A 115 14.55 13.34 -13.19
C GLY A 115 13.22 13.97 -13.64
N GLU A 116 13.21 14.67 -14.78
CA GLU A 116 11.98 15.21 -15.38
C GLU A 116 11.12 14.15 -16.08
N ARG A 117 11.67 12.95 -16.30
CA ARG A 117 11.00 11.90 -17.06
C ARG A 117 10.06 11.11 -16.14
N ARG A 118 8.76 11.17 -16.45
CA ARG A 118 7.70 10.40 -15.80
C ARG A 118 7.25 9.29 -16.73
N ASP A 119 7.75 8.07 -16.51
CA ASP A 119 7.30 6.88 -17.23
C ASP A 119 6.23 6.19 -16.36
N ILE A 120 4.97 6.24 -16.80
CA ILE A 120 3.90 5.41 -16.22
C ILE A 120 3.97 4.06 -16.91
N LEU A 121 4.26 2.97 -16.20
CA LEU A 121 4.20 1.65 -16.80
C LEU A 121 2.74 1.23 -16.90
N SER A 122 2.26 1.11 -18.13
CA SER A 122 0.94 0.56 -18.43
C SER A 122 0.84 -0.91 -18.04
N LYS A 123 -0.39 -1.42 -17.92
CA LYS A 123 -0.67 -2.85 -17.69
C LYS A 123 -0.01 -3.72 -18.75
N GLU A 124 -0.04 -3.29 -20.01
CA GLU A 124 0.56 -3.98 -21.15
C GLU A 124 2.10 -4.07 -21.00
N GLU A 125 2.74 -2.98 -20.56
CA GLU A 125 4.18 -2.96 -20.33
C GLU A 125 4.59 -3.83 -19.15
N LEU A 126 3.84 -3.79 -18.05
CA LEU A 126 4.06 -4.67 -16.90
C LEU A 126 3.87 -6.14 -17.28
N HIS A 127 2.86 -6.45 -18.09
CA HIS A 127 2.64 -7.80 -18.59
C HIS A 127 3.79 -8.27 -19.48
N ARG A 128 4.25 -7.44 -20.42
CA ARG A 128 5.40 -7.73 -21.28
C ARG A 128 6.66 -8.01 -20.44
N LEU A 129 6.97 -7.14 -19.49
CA LEU A 129 8.11 -7.29 -18.59
C LEU A 129 8.03 -8.58 -17.75
N SER A 130 6.82 -8.94 -17.28
CA SER A 130 6.58 -10.19 -16.56
C SER A 130 6.87 -11.41 -17.44
N VAL A 131 6.36 -11.43 -18.68
CA VAL A 131 6.58 -12.53 -19.63
C VAL A 131 8.08 -12.67 -19.96
N GLU A 132 8.77 -11.56 -20.18
CA GLU A 132 10.22 -11.56 -20.40
C GLU A 132 10.99 -12.11 -19.19
N ALA A 133 10.62 -11.72 -17.97
CA ALA A 133 11.24 -12.24 -16.75
C ALA A 133 11.03 -13.75 -16.60
N THR A 134 9.82 -14.26 -16.86
CA THR A 134 9.54 -15.71 -16.83
C THR A 134 10.38 -16.47 -17.87
N ARG A 135 10.50 -15.95 -19.10
CA ARG A 135 11.32 -16.58 -20.15
C ARG A 135 12.79 -16.65 -19.77
N ARG A 136 13.32 -15.64 -19.07
CA ARG A 136 14.71 -15.63 -18.58
C ARG A 136 14.99 -16.68 -17.51
N LEU A 137 13.98 -17.10 -16.75
CA LEU A 137 14.11 -18.17 -15.74
C LEU A 137 14.03 -19.58 -16.35
N GLN A 138 13.58 -19.69 -17.60
CA GLN A 138 13.46 -20.95 -18.35
C GLN A 138 14.67 -21.23 -19.25
N ALA A 139 15.61 -20.28 -19.35
CA ALA A 139 16.89 -20.42 -20.04
C ALA A 139 17.99 -20.75 -19.03
#